data_AF-A0A2L0TMF6-F1
#
_entry.id   AF-A0A2L0TMF6-F1
#
_cell.length_a   1.000
_cell.length_b   1.000
_cell.length_c   1.000
_cell.angle_alpha   90.00
_cell.angle_beta   90.00
_cell.angle_gamma   90.00
#
_symmetry.space_group_name_H-M   'P 1'
#
loop_
_entity.id
_entity.type
_entity.pdbx_description
1 polymer ?
#
loop_
_entity_poly.entity_id
_entity_poly.type
_entity_poly.pdbx_seq_one_letter_code
_entity_poly.pdbx_strand_id
1 'polypeptide(L)'
;MDLFWWFALPVAAGTFYGCYFWNQRHAQPDWLRLPTRADYLHQHPECAIDHELGARCCACGSDKVLGHPQTGWPDHRFRHTCLACGKALYRTEEPPI
;
A
#
# COMPACT_ATOMS: atom_id res chain seq x y z
N MET A 1 -25.68 -27.70 -25.78
CA MET A 1 -24.54 -26.83 -25.46
C MET A 1 -24.93 -26.04 -24.23
N ASP A 2 -24.46 -26.51 -23.09
CA ASP A 2 -25.11 -26.33 -21.79
C ASP A 2 -25.02 -24.90 -21.25
N LEU A 3 -26.20 -24.35 -20.92
CA LEU A 3 -26.42 -23.09 -20.21
C LEU A 3 -25.53 -22.93 -18.96
N PHE A 4 -25.13 -24.06 -18.35
CA PHE A 4 -24.19 -24.11 -17.25
C PHE A 4 -22.85 -23.41 -17.55
N TRP A 5 -22.27 -23.62 -18.74
CA TRP A 5 -20.99 -23.00 -19.11
C TRP A 5 -21.08 -21.50 -19.30
N TRP A 6 -22.24 -20.98 -19.70
CA TRP A 6 -22.50 -19.55 -19.84
C TRP A 6 -22.46 -18.80 -18.51
N PHE A 7 -22.76 -19.46 -17.40
CA PHE A 7 -22.69 -18.87 -16.06
C PHE A 7 -21.38 -19.20 -15.32
N ALA A 8 -20.86 -20.42 -15.49
CA ALA A 8 -19.64 -20.85 -14.80
C ALA A 8 -18.40 -20.04 -15.22
N LEU A 9 -18.23 -19.76 -16.52
CA LEU A 9 -17.10 -18.99 -17.05
C LEU A 9 -17.01 -17.56 -16.51
N PRO A 10 -18.07 -16.72 -16.59
CA PRO A 10 -17.99 -15.35 -16.08
C PRO A 10 -17.83 -15.29 -14.56
N VAL A 11 -18.40 -16.24 -13.80
CA VAL A 11 -18.20 -16.30 -12.34
C VAL A 11 -16.76 -16.64 -12.00
N ALA A 12 -16.16 -17.64 -12.67
CA ALA A 12 -14.77 -18.00 -12.49
C ALA A 12 -13.82 -16.85 -12.88
N ALA A 13 -14.08 -16.20 -14.02
CA ALA A 13 -13.31 -15.05 -14.49
C ALA A 13 -13.43 -13.85 -13.53
N GLY A 14 -14.64 -13.54 -13.05
CA GLY A 14 -14.89 -12.47 -12.08
C GLY A 14 -14.20 -12.73 -10.75
N THR A 15 -14.23 -13.97 -10.27
CA THR A 15 -13.54 -14.37 -9.04
C THR A 15 -12.03 -14.27 -9.22
N PHE A 16 -11.49 -14.80 -10.33
CA PHE A 16 -10.07 -14.71 -10.63
C PHE A 16 -9.59 -13.27 -10.76
N TYR A 17 -10.35 -12.41 -11.46
CA TYR A 17 -10.03 -11.00 -11.61
C TYR A 17 -10.12 -10.25 -10.27
N GLY A 18 -11.13 -10.55 -9.45
CA GLY A 18 -11.27 -10.01 -8.09
C GLY A 18 -10.11 -10.41 -7.19
N CYS A 19 -9.73 -11.69 -7.19
CA CYS A 19 -8.56 -12.19 -6.45
C CYS A 19 -7.25 -11.62 -6.99
N TYR A 20 -7.08 -11.50 -8.31
CA TYR A 20 -5.90 -10.91 -8.93
C TYR A 20 -5.77 -9.42 -8.59
N PHE A 21 -6.87 -8.66 -8.64
CA PHE A 21 -6.87 -7.26 -8.28
C PHE A 21 -6.66 -7.04 -6.77
N TRP A 22 -7.28 -7.88 -5.94
CA TRP A 22 -7.01 -7.91 -4.50
C TRP A 22 -5.55 -8.24 -4.25
N ASN A 23 -5.02 -9.27 -4.89
CA ASN A 23 -3.62 -9.66 -4.77
C ASN A 23 -2.69 -8.60 -5.37
N GLN A 24 -3.04 -7.84 -6.40
CA GLN A 24 -2.20 -6.70 -6.83
C GLN A 24 -2.23 -5.54 -5.84
N ARG A 25 -3.36 -5.32 -5.17
CA ARG A 25 -3.43 -4.34 -4.07
C ARG A 25 -2.64 -4.80 -2.84
N HIS A 26 -2.59 -6.11 -2.58
CA HIS A 26 -2.09 -6.68 -1.32
C HIS A 26 -0.73 -7.38 -1.42
N ALA A 27 -0.40 -8.09 -2.50
CA ALA A 27 0.90 -8.69 -2.76
C ALA A 27 1.88 -7.61 -3.20
N GLN A 28 2.99 -7.52 -2.48
CA GLN A 28 3.89 -6.38 -2.53
C GLN A 28 5.25 -6.75 -3.13
N PRO A 29 5.43 -6.66 -4.47
CA PRO A 29 6.75 -6.68 -5.09
C PRO A 29 7.45 -5.30 -5.11
N ASP A 30 6.77 -4.21 -4.71
CA ASP A 30 7.19 -2.83 -5.03
C ASP A 30 7.70 -1.99 -3.85
N TRP A 31 8.06 -2.57 -2.70
CA TRP A 31 8.64 -1.78 -1.58
C TRP A 31 9.89 -1.01 -2.00
N LEU A 32 10.73 -1.61 -2.84
CA LEU A 32 11.91 -0.94 -3.39
C LEU A 32 11.60 0.23 -4.33
N ARG A 33 10.39 0.27 -4.92
CA ARG A 33 9.95 1.35 -5.80
C ARG A 33 9.36 2.54 -5.04
N LEU A 34 9.03 2.37 -3.76
CA LEU A 34 8.51 3.45 -2.93
C LEU A 34 9.64 4.42 -2.57
N PRO A 35 9.41 5.74 -2.65
CA PRO A 35 10.37 6.72 -2.22
C PRO A 35 10.64 6.60 -0.72
N THR A 36 11.83 7.01 -0.27
CA THR A 36 12.07 7.14 1.17
C THR A 36 11.24 8.28 1.75
N ARG A 37 11.05 8.34 3.07
CA ARG A 37 10.35 9.45 3.72
C ARG A 37 10.97 10.80 3.35
N ALA A 38 12.31 10.89 3.34
CA ALA A 38 13.01 12.12 2.99
C ALA A 38 12.72 12.55 1.56
N ASP A 39 12.75 11.62 0.59
CA ASP A 39 12.44 11.92 -0.81
C ASP A 39 10.98 12.38 -0.99
N TYR A 40 10.05 11.74 -0.27
CA TYR A 40 8.64 12.09 -0.31
C TYR A 40 8.38 13.49 0.29
N LEU A 41 9.01 13.83 1.41
CA LEU A 41 8.91 15.16 2.02
C LEU A 41 9.61 16.25 1.19
N HIS A 42 10.70 15.91 0.49
CA HIS A 42 11.35 16.83 -0.43
C HIS A 42 10.44 17.20 -1.61
N GLN A 43 9.63 16.26 -2.10
CA GLN A 43 8.65 16.52 -3.15
C GLN A 43 7.41 17.26 -2.64
N HIS A 44 7.08 17.08 -1.35
CA HIS A 44 5.88 17.65 -0.73
C HIS A 44 6.15 18.23 0.65
N PRO A 45 6.83 19.39 0.74
CA PRO A 45 7.13 20.03 2.03
C PRO A 45 5.86 20.44 2.79
N GLU A 46 4.74 20.67 2.09
CA GLU A 46 3.43 21.03 2.66
C GLU A 46 2.78 19.91 3.50
N CYS A 47 3.25 18.67 3.36
CA CYS A 47 2.69 17.50 4.04
C CYS A 47 3.52 17.02 5.23
N ALA A 48 4.59 17.76 5.58
CA ALA A 48 5.36 17.48 6.78
C ALA A 48 4.47 17.61 8.02
N ILE A 49 4.50 16.60 8.89
CA ILE A 49 3.93 16.68 10.24
C ILE A 49 5.09 16.92 11.20
N ASP A 50 4.82 17.65 12.27
CA ASP A 50 5.73 17.88 13.39
C ASP A 50 6.19 16.60 14.11
N HIS A 51 5.51 15.46 13.87
CA HIS A 51 5.96 14.17 14.38
C HIS A 51 7.14 13.63 13.58
N GLU A 52 8.26 13.45 14.26
CA GLU A 52 9.53 12.96 13.70
C GLU A 52 9.41 11.63 12.94
N LEU A 53 8.35 10.86 13.15
CA LEU A 53 8.12 9.54 12.55
C LEU A 53 6.99 9.53 11.49
N GLY A 54 6.20 10.61 11.35
CA GLY A 54 5.01 10.65 10.49
C GLY A 54 5.11 11.64 9.33
N ALA A 55 4.28 11.44 8.29
CA ALA A 55 3.98 12.42 7.26
C ALA A 55 2.49 12.33 6.88
N ARG A 56 1.86 13.44 6.45
CA ARG A 56 0.47 13.41 5.98
C ARG A 56 0.42 12.84 4.57
N CYS A 57 -0.73 12.29 4.21
CA CYS A 57 -0.99 11.97 2.82
C CYS A 57 -1.23 13.26 2.02
N CYS A 58 -0.37 13.58 1.05
CA CYS A 58 -0.53 14.77 0.20
C CYS A 58 -1.71 14.66 -0.76
N ALA A 59 -2.12 13.44 -1.10
CA ALA A 59 -3.22 13.22 -2.02
C ALA A 59 -4.60 13.51 -1.40
N CYS A 60 -4.75 13.39 -0.08
CA CYS A 60 -6.04 13.59 0.60
C CYS A 60 -5.99 14.45 1.86
N GLY A 61 -4.80 14.93 2.27
CA GLY A 61 -4.60 15.72 3.49
C GLY A 61 -4.78 14.95 4.81
N SER A 62 -5.07 13.65 4.76
CA SER A 62 -5.28 12.86 5.96
C SER A 62 -3.98 12.54 6.68
N ASP A 63 -4.04 12.65 8.01
CA ASP A 63 -3.04 12.27 9.00
C ASP A 63 -3.06 10.76 9.35
N LYS A 64 -4.05 10.01 8.86
CA LYS A 64 -4.21 8.58 9.14
C LYS A 64 -3.30 7.73 8.26
N VAL A 65 -2.00 7.73 8.57
CA VAL A 65 -0.99 6.92 7.90
C VAL A 65 -0.54 5.79 8.83
N LEU A 66 -0.62 4.55 8.35
CA LEU A 66 -0.19 3.35 9.07
C LEU A 66 0.98 2.68 8.37
N GLY A 67 1.99 2.30 9.15
CA GLY A 67 3.09 1.45 8.72
C GLY A 67 2.71 -0.02 8.80
N HIS A 68 2.68 -0.71 7.67
CA HIS A 68 2.53 -2.16 7.62
C HIS A 68 3.89 -2.83 7.40
N PRO A 69 4.24 -3.87 8.17
CA PRO A 69 5.42 -4.68 7.89
C PRO A 69 5.25 -5.43 6.55
N GLN A 70 6.34 -5.60 5.82
CA GLN A 70 6.35 -6.23 4.50
C GLN A 70 5.99 -7.72 4.51
N THR A 71 6.62 -8.51 5.37
CA THR A 71 6.52 -9.98 5.38
C THR A 71 6.08 -10.55 6.73
N GLY A 72 5.84 -9.68 7.72
CA GLY A 72 5.39 -10.06 9.06
C GLY A 72 6.39 -9.61 10.13
N TRP A 73 6.28 -10.17 11.33
CA TRP A 73 7.31 -9.99 12.36
C TRP A 73 8.38 -11.07 12.15
N PRO A 74 9.70 -10.76 12.08
CA PRO A 74 10.38 -9.53 12.51
C PRO A 74 10.91 -8.69 11.32
N ASP A 75 10.07 -8.30 10.35
CA ASP A 75 10.51 -7.42 9.28
C ASP A 75 10.53 -5.96 9.70
N HIS A 76 11.72 -5.36 9.72
CA HIS A 76 11.93 -3.93 9.99
C HIS A 76 11.65 -3.03 8.78
N ARG A 77 11.16 -3.62 7.68
CA ARG A 77 10.77 -2.91 6.45
C ARG A 77 9.31 -2.53 6.54
N PHE A 78 9.06 -1.25 6.82
CA PHE A 78 7.73 -0.71 6.94
C PHE A 78 7.32 0.00 5.64
N ARG A 79 6.07 -0.22 5.25
CA ARG A 79 5.38 0.52 4.19
C ARG A 79 4.32 1.40 4.81
N HIS A 80 4.42 2.70 4.60
CA HIS A 80 3.44 3.66 5.11
C HIS A 80 2.33 3.85 4.08
N THR A 81 1.11 3.47 4.47
CA THR A 81 -0.09 3.61 3.64
C THR A 81 -1.10 4.53 4.31
N CYS A 82 -1.77 5.36 3.53
CA CYS A 82 -2.86 6.18 4.02
C CYS A 82 -4.14 5.36 4.09
N LEU A 83 -4.80 5.33 5.25
CA LEU A 83 -6.08 4.64 5.44
C LEU A 83 -7.24 5.31 4.70
N ALA A 84 -7.19 6.63 4.50
CA ALA A 84 -8.27 7.38 3.88
C ALA A 84 -8.35 7.16 2.37
N CYS A 85 -7.20 7.07 1.68
CA CYS A 85 -7.14 6.91 0.22
C CYS A 85 -6.57 5.56 -0.24
N GLY A 86 -6.04 4.75 0.68
CA GLY A 86 -5.44 3.45 0.39
C GLY A 86 -4.09 3.52 -0.37
N LYS A 87 -3.54 4.71 -0.60
CA LYS A 87 -2.28 4.87 -1.34
C LYS A 87 -1.08 4.61 -0.42
N ALA A 88 -0.07 3.97 -0.98
CA ALA A 88 1.25 3.88 -0.36
C ALA A 88 2.06 5.12 -0.66
N LEU A 89 2.67 5.67 0.39
CA LEU A 89 3.31 6.98 0.33
C LEU A 89 4.83 6.83 0.26
N TYR A 90 5.41 6.22 1.30
CA TYR A 90 6.84 6.09 1.44
C TYR A 90 7.21 4.81 2.20
N ARG A 91 8.47 4.42 2.09
CA ARG A 91 9.09 3.34 2.87
C ARG A 91 9.93 3.88 4.01
N THR A 92 10.00 3.13 5.10
CA THR A 92 10.99 3.31 6.16
C THR A 92 11.61 1.97 6.52
N GLU A 93 12.88 2.01 6.89
CA GLU A 93 13.62 0.88 7.43
C GLU A 93 14.11 1.33 8.80
N GLU A 94 13.56 0.73 9.86
CA GLU A 94 13.96 1.04 11.23
C GLU A 94 15.15 0.13 11.59
N PRO A 95 16.27 0.65 12.13
CA PRO A 95 17.38 -0.22 12.52
C PRO A 95 16.91 -1.23 13.57
N PRO A 96 17.41 -2.48 13.52
CA PRO A 96 17.14 -3.45 14.58
C PRO A 96 17.66 -2.89 15.92
N ILE A 97 16.79 -2.89 16.93
CA ILE A 97 17.07 -2.46 18.30
C ILE A 97 17.96 -3.49 19.00
#